data_AF-A0A3R6RB48-F1
#
_entry.id   AF-A0A3R6RB48-F1
#
_cell.length_a   1.000
_cell.length_b   1.000
_cell.length_c   1.000
_cell.angle_alpha   90.00
_cell.angle_beta   90.00
_cell.angle_gamma   90.00
#
_symmetry.space_group_name_H-M   'P 1'
#
loop_
_entity.id
_entity.type
_entity.pdbx_description
1 polymer ?
#
loop_
_entity_poly.entity_id
_entity_poly.type
_entity_poly.pdbx_seq_one_letter_code
_entity_poly.pdbx_strand_id
1 'polypeptide(L)'
;MIEIRKARDGEECQVLYFYYRLVDTMKGTPYCPKWEKGIYPVLSDIAGAIGANTLYIATENHEIIGAFILNHFQGEGYQFVNWQTKDSDDGIAVLHLLATAPACQGKGVGKKLLGKAVEVCKNQKDIAIRLDTLP
;
A
#
# COMPACT_ATOMS: atom_id res chain seq x y z
N MET A 1 -6.44 19.67 0.11
CA MET A 1 -6.43 18.97 1.43
C MET A 1 -6.38 17.49 1.13
N ILE A 2 -5.47 16.77 1.77
CA ILE A 2 -5.31 15.32 1.57
C ILE A 2 -6.38 14.60 2.40
N GLU A 3 -7.25 13.86 1.71
CA GLU A 3 -8.19 12.91 2.30
C GLU A 3 -7.66 11.49 2.14
N ILE A 4 -7.84 10.62 3.14
CA ILE A 4 -7.49 9.20 3.04
C ILE A 4 -8.73 8.36 3.34
N ARG A 5 -9.11 7.51 2.39
CA ARG A 5 -10.31 6.66 2.46
C ARG A 5 -10.06 5.30 1.83
N LYS A 6 -10.97 4.35 2.09
CA LYS A 6 -11.01 3.12 1.30
C LYS A 6 -11.31 3.45 -0.17
N ALA A 7 -10.67 2.72 -1.07
CA ALA A 7 -11.09 2.71 -2.47
C ALA A 7 -12.47 2.04 -2.58
N ARG A 8 -13.24 2.45 -3.59
CA ARG A 8 -14.60 2.02 -3.84
C ARG A 8 -14.64 1.09 -5.06
N ASP A 9 -15.64 0.24 -5.12
CA ASP A 9 -15.94 -0.56 -6.32
C ASP A 9 -16.05 0.36 -7.55
N GLY A 10 -15.41 -0.01 -8.65
CA GLY A 10 -15.31 0.80 -9.86
C GLY A 10 -14.12 1.77 -9.89
N GLU A 11 -13.29 1.82 -8.84
CA GLU A 11 -12.03 2.60 -8.82
C GLU A 11 -10.79 1.76 -9.19
N GLU A 12 -10.94 0.47 -9.55
CA GLU A 12 -9.83 -0.48 -9.76
C GLU A 12 -8.87 0.02 -10.84
N CYS A 13 -9.42 0.46 -11.97
CA CYS A 13 -8.64 0.96 -13.10
C CYS A 13 -7.88 2.24 -12.76
N GLN A 14 -8.50 3.16 -12.01
CA GLN A 14 -7.88 4.41 -11.59
C GLN A 14 -6.70 4.15 -10.63
N VAL A 15 -6.87 3.22 -9.69
CA VAL A 15 -5.82 2.83 -8.75
C VAL A 15 -4.68 2.11 -9.46
N LEU A 16 -4.97 1.17 -10.36
CA LEU A 16 -3.93 0.51 -11.16
C LEU A 16 -3.16 1.52 -12.03
N TYR A 17 -3.87 2.45 -12.65
CA TYR A 17 -3.27 3.52 -13.45
C TYR A 17 -2.34 4.41 -12.62
N PHE A 18 -2.69 4.69 -11.35
CA PHE A 18 -1.80 5.39 -10.43
C PHE A 18 -0.46 4.66 -10.24
N TYR A 19 -0.47 3.35 -9.97
CA TYR A 19 0.75 2.56 -9.86
C TYR A 19 1.55 2.54 -11.17
N TYR A 20 0.88 2.40 -12.31
CA TYR A 20 1.53 2.38 -13.63
C TYR A 20 2.21 3.71 -13.96
N ARG A 21 1.56 4.83 -13.65
CA ARG A 21 2.14 6.17 -13.81
C ARG A 21 3.34 6.38 -12.91
N LEU A 22 3.29 5.87 -11.68
CA LEU A 22 4.42 5.92 -10.76
C LEU A 22 5.61 5.12 -11.31
N VAL A 23 5.39 3.89 -11.78
CA VAL A 23 6.44 3.05 -12.40
C VAL A 23 7.08 3.77 -13.60
N ASP A 24 6.28 4.36 -14.49
CA ASP A 24 6.82 5.11 -15.65
C ASP A 24 7.66 6.31 -15.22
N THR A 25 7.13 7.10 -14.28
CA THR A 25 7.74 8.37 -13.88
C THR A 25 9.04 8.16 -13.11
N MET A 26 9.12 7.08 -12.32
CA MET A 26 10.28 6.74 -11.52
C MET A 26 11.34 5.92 -12.29
N LYS A 27 11.06 5.54 -13.54
CA LYS A 27 11.97 4.73 -14.37
C LYS A 27 13.31 5.46 -14.55
N GLY A 28 14.41 4.75 -14.25
CA GLY A 28 15.76 5.30 -14.36
C GLY A 28 16.19 6.18 -13.18
N THR A 29 15.32 6.40 -12.18
CA THR A 29 15.72 7.04 -10.92
C THR A 29 16.40 6.03 -9.99
N PRO A 30 17.23 6.48 -9.03
CA PRO A 30 17.83 5.60 -8.02
C PRO A 30 16.81 4.89 -7.11
N TYR A 31 15.55 5.35 -7.11
CA TYR A 31 14.46 4.85 -6.26
C TYR A 31 13.31 4.26 -7.09
N CYS A 32 13.62 3.77 -8.29
CA CYS A 32 12.62 3.11 -9.15
C CYS A 32 12.04 1.90 -8.41
N PRO A 33 10.71 1.78 -8.29
CA PRO A 33 10.12 0.55 -7.77
C PRO A 33 10.48 -0.60 -8.70
N LYS A 34 10.65 -1.79 -8.13
CA LYS A 34 10.86 -3.04 -8.89
C LYS A 34 9.53 -3.68 -9.36
N TRP A 35 8.45 -2.90 -9.34
CA TRP A 35 7.15 -3.32 -9.86
C TRP A 35 7.15 -3.28 -11.39
N GLU A 36 6.62 -4.34 -11.99
CA GLU A 36 6.53 -4.50 -13.43
C GLU A 36 5.07 -4.48 -13.88
N LYS A 37 4.76 -3.61 -14.84
CA LYS A 37 3.41 -3.49 -15.38
C LYS A 37 2.98 -4.80 -16.03
N GLY A 38 1.75 -5.22 -15.75
CA GLY A 38 1.21 -6.50 -16.22
C GLY A 38 1.69 -7.70 -15.41
N ILE A 39 2.61 -7.53 -14.45
CA ILE A 39 3.08 -8.59 -13.55
C ILE A 39 2.62 -8.32 -12.12
N TYR A 40 2.98 -7.17 -11.54
CA TYR A 40 2.57 -6.79 -10.19
C TYR A 40 2.75 -5.28 -9.91
N PRO A 41 1.72 -4.56 -9.43
CA PRO A 41 0.34 -5.03 -9.30
C PRO A 41 -0.37 -5.17 -10.67
N VAL A 42 -1.31 -6.10 -10.74
CA VAL A 42 -2.27 -6.27 -11.83
C VAL A 42 -3.69 -5.93 -11.37
N LEU A 43 -4.63 -5.84 -12.32
CA LEU A 43 -6.01 -5.45 -12.02
C LEU A 43 -6.67 -6.36 -10.98
N SER A 44 -6.37 -7.67 -10.99
CA SER A 44 -6.91 -8.61 -10.01
C SER A 44 -6.43 -8.36 -8.58
N ASP A 45 -5.19 -7.89 -8.40
CA ASP A 45 -4.66 -7.54 -7.07
C ASP A 45 -5.44 -6.35 -6.50
N ILE A 46 -5.67 -5.33 -7.34
CA ILE A 46 -6.41 -4.13 -6.97
C ILE A 46 -7.88 -4.47 -6.71
N ALA A 47 -8.54 -5.20 -7.62
CA ALA A 47 -9.93 -5.60 -7.48
C ALA A 47 -10.14 -6.48 -6.24
N GLY A 48 -9.24 -7.43 -5.99
CA GLY A 48 -9.27 -8.28 -4.80
C GLY A 48 -9.14 -7.47 -3.51
N ALA A 49 -8.24 -6.49 -3.47
CA ALA A 49 -8.05 -5.63 -2.30
C ALA A 49 -9.21 -4.65 -2.07
N ILE A 50 -9.84 -4.15 -3.13
CA ILE A 50 -11.07 -3.35 -3.04
C ILE A 50 -12.23 -4.22 -2.51
N GLY A 51 -12.47 -5.40 -3.10
CA GLY A 51 -13.51 -6.32 -2.66
C GLY A 51 -13.32 -6.82 -1.22
N ALA A 52 -12.07 -7.00 -0.80
CA ALA A 52 -11.73 -7.34 0.59
C ALA A 52 -11.77 -6.14 1.55
N ASN A 53 -12.07 -4.92 1.07
CA ASN A 53 -12.09 -3.69 1.86
C ASN A 53 -10.74 -3.36 2.55
N THR A 54 -9.63 -3.71 1.91
CA THR A 54 -8.24 -3.57 2.41
C THR A 54 -7.40 -2.52 1.67
N LEU A 55 -7.90 -1.97 0.55
CA LEU A 55 -7.19 -0.93 -0.21
C LEU A 55 -7.61 0.48 0.22
N TYR A 56 -6.62 1.32 0.53
CA TYR A 56 -6.80 2.72 0.89
C TYR A 56 -6.09 3.63 -0.11
N ILE A 57 -6.72 4.77 -0.41
CA ILE A 57 -6.17 5.80 -1.29
C ILE A 57 -6.11 7.14 -0.57
N ALA A 58 -5.05 7.90 -0.86
CA ALA A 58 -4.97 9.33 -0.56
C ALA A 58 -5.39 10.11 -1.80
N THR A 59 -6.32 11.05 -1.61
CA THR A 59 -6.79 11.93 -2.68
C THR A 59 -6.55 13.40 -2.35
N GLU A 60 -6.16 14.18 -3.35
CA GLU A 60 -6.13 15.63 -3.29
C GLU A 60 -6.68 16.19 -4.60
N ASN A 61 -7.63 17.14 -4.52
CA ASN A 61 -8.32 17.70 -5.69
C ASN A 61 -8.92 16.64 -6.63
N HIS A 62 -9.51 15.58 -6.05
CA HIS A 62 -10.06 14.41 -6.75
C HIS A 62 -9.04 13.52 -7.50
N GLU A 63 -7.74 13.78 -7.37
CA GLU A 63 -6.69 12.92 -7.92
C GLU A 63 -6.13 11.97 -6.86
N ILE A 64 -5.85 10.73 -7.26
CA ILE A 64 -5.14 9.76 -6.41
C ILE A 64 -3.66 10.14 -6.34
N ILE A 65 -3.21 10.52 -5.16
CA ILE A 65 -1.83 10.95 -4.90
C ILE A 65 -1.04 9.93 -4.07
N GLY A 66 -1.67 8.83 -3.67
CA GLY A 66 -1.04 7.76 -2.92
C GLY A 66 -2.01 6.63 -2.63
N ALA A 67 -1.48 5.44 -2.32
CA ALA A 67 -2.28 4.27 -1.99
C ALA A 67 -1.48 3.28 -1.14
N PHE A 68 -2.18 2.38 -0.46
CA PHE A 68 -1.63 1.15 0.13
C PHE A 68 -2.72 0.08 0.24
N ILE A 69 -2.30 -1.17 0.41
CA ILE A 69 -3.14 -2.29 0.84
C ILE A 69 -2.72 -2.67 2.25
N LEU A 70 -3.69 -2.91 3.14
CA LEU A 70 -3.46 -3.34 4.51
C LEU A 70 -4.35 -4.54 4.83
N ASN A 71 -3.74 -5.69 5.04
CA ASN A 71 -4.40 -6.95 5.35
C ASN A 71 -3.53 -7.79 6.30
N HIS A 72 -3.83 -9.08 6.45
CA HIS A 72 -3.07 -9.99 7.33
C HIS A 72 -2.36 -11.10 6.54
N PHE A 73 -2.17 -10.91 5.23
CA PHE A 73 -1.51 -11.87 4.36
C PHE A 73 0.00 -11.59 4.34
N GLN A 74 0.77 -12.52 4.90
CA GLN A 74 2.22 -12.39 4.91
C GLN A 74 2.84 -12.79 3.57
N GLY A 75 3.90 -12.07 3.19
CA GLY A 75 4.67 -12.37 2.00
C GLY A 75 5.45 -13.67 2.15
N GLU A 76 5.76 -14.29 1.01
CA GLU A 76 6.69 -15.42 0.99
C GLU A 76 8.03 -15.00 1.61
N GLY A 77 8.56 -15.83 2.50
CA GLY A 77 9.84 -15.61 3.17
C GLY A 77 9.72 -14.96 4.55
N TYR A 78 8.55 -14.40 4.90
CA TYR A 78 8.31 -13.85 6.23
C TYR A 78 8.50 -14.90 7.34
N GLN A 79 8.22 -16.17 7.06
CA GLN A 79 8.41 -17.30 7.98
C GLN A 79 9.89 -17.54 8.37
N PHE A 80 10.85 -16.99 7.60
CA PHE A 80 12.28 -17.15 7.87
C PHE A 80 12.87 -15.97 8.65
N VAL A 81 12.10 -14.91 8.88
CA VAL A 81 12.54 -13.73 9.61
C VAL A 81 12.33 -13.94 11.11
N ASN A 82 13.34 -13.63 11.92
CA ASN A 82 13.24 -13.67 13.38
C ASN A 82 12.55 -12.41 13.91
N TRP A 83 11.22 -12.39 13.85
CA TRP A 83 10.40 -11.25 14.28
C TRP A 83 10.45 -11.03 15.80
N GLN A 84 10.21 -9.79 16.22
CA GLN A 84 10.07 -9.45 17.64
C GLN A 84 8.77 -10.00 18.25
N THR A 85 7.72 -10.15 17.44
CA THR A 85 6.47 -10.82 17.79
C THR A 85 6.59 -12.32 17.54
N LYS A 86 6.92 -13.08 18.58
CA LYS A 86 7.33 -14.50 18.46
C LYS A 86 6.19 -15.52 18.60
N ASP A 87 5.10 -15.13 19.26
CA ASP A 87 4.15 -16.11 19.82
C ASP A 87 2.93 -16.38 18.95
N SER A 88 2.61 -15.50 18.00
CA SER A 88 1.58 -15.71 16.97
C SER A 88 1.70 -14.68 15.84
N ASP A 89 1.23 -15.07 14.66
CA ASP A 89 0.99 -14.15 13.55
C ASP A 89 -0.42 -13.52 13.60
N ASP A 90 -1.24 -13.93 14.56
CA ASP A 90 -2.53 -13.32 14.85
C ASP A 90 -2.35 -11.85 15.26
N GLY A 91 -3.16 -10.97 14.67
CA GLY A 91 -3.08 -9.53 14.94
C GLY A 91 -1.82 -8.88 14.36
N ILE A 92 -1.20 -9.47 13.35
CA ILE A 92 -0.11 -8.84 12.60
C ILE A 92 -0.63 -8.39 11.24
N ALA A 93 -0.77 -7.08 11.08
CA ALA A 93 -1.11 -6.50 9.80
C ALA A 93 0.14 -6.40 8.90
N VAL A 94 -0.07 -6.49 7.59
CA VAL A 94 0.95 -6.34 6.56
C VAL A 94 0.55 -5.23 5.62
N LEU A 95 1.49 -4.30 5.41
CA LEU A 95 1.30 -3.13 4.56
C LEU A 95 1.98 -3.38 3.21
N HIS A 96 1.16 -3.54 2.17
CA HIS A 96 1.60 -3.79 0.80
C HIS A 96 1.38 -2.58 -0.09
N LEU A 97 2.17 -2.50 -1.18
CA LEU A 97 2.01 -1.51 -2.25
C LEU A 97 1.87 -0.07 -1.76
N LEU A 98 2.56 0.29 -0.67
CA LEU A 98 2.58 1.66 -0.19
C LEU A 98 3.29 2.55 -1.19
N ALA A 99 2.57 3.54 -1.71
CA ALA A 99 3.10 4.43 -2.72
C ALA A 99 2.57 5.86 -2.58
N THR A 100 3.40 6.82 -3.00
CA THR A 100 3.05 8.24 -3.12
C THR A 100 3.39 8.69 -4.53
N ALA A 101 2.50 9.46 -5.16
CA ALA A 101 2.73 10.03 -6.48
C ALA A 101 4.05 10.82 -6.49
N PRO A 102 4.92 10.65 -7.51
CA PRO A 102 6.21 11.32 -7.58
C PRO A 102 6.12 12.85 -7.42
N ALA A 103 5.11 13.49 -8.02
CA ALA A 103 4.85 14.93 -7.90
C ALA A 103 4.44 15.40 -6.48
N CYS A 104 4.15 14.46 -5.58
CA CYS A 104 3.76 14.72 -4.20
C CYS A 104 4.79 14.19 -3.17
N GLN A 105 5.94 13.69 -3.61
CA GLN A 105 7.04 13.34 -2.72
C GLN A 105 7.56 14.59 -1.98
N GLY A 106 8.08 14.39 -0.77
CA GLY A 106 8.51 15.48 0.12
C GLY A 106 7.37 16.26 0.81
N LYS A 107 6.10 16.04 0.45
CA LYS A 107 4.93 16.72 1.03
C LYS A 107 4.27 16.00 2.22
N GLY A 108 4.87 14.89 2.67
CA GLY A 108 4.37 14.11 3.81
C GLY A 108 3.19 13.18 3.52
N VAL A 109 2.84 12.91 2.25
CA VAL A 109 1.73 11.99 1.89
C VAL A 109 1.96 10.59 2.46
N GLY A 110 3.15 10.01 2.26
CA GLY A 110 3.51 8.70 2.81
C GLY A 110 3.37 8.63 4.34
N LYS A 111 3.74 9.70 5.05
CA LYS A 111 3.55 9.80 6.51
C LYS A 111 2.07 9.76 6.90
N LYS A 112 1.20 10.44 6.14
CA LYS A 112 -0.26 10.41 6.39
C LYS A 112 -0.86 9.04 6.08
N LEU A 113 -0.44 8.39 4.98
CA LEU A 113 -0.85 7.02 4.63
C LEU A 113 -0.48 6.03 5.73
N LEU A 114 0.77 6.04 6.18
CA LEU A 114 1.23 5.19 7.28
C LEU A 114 0.48 5.51 8.59
N GLY A 115 0.23 6.79 8.87
CA GLY A 115 -0.60 7.20 10.01
C GLY A 115 -2.00 6.60 9.96
N LYS A 116 -2.63 6.56 8.77
CA LYS A 116 -3.93 5.91 8.58
C LYS A 116 -3.85 4.40 8.78
N ALA A 117 -2.81 3.74 8.27
CA ALA A 117 -2.61 2.31 8.49
C ALA A 117 -2.50 1.98 9.99
N VAL A 118 -1.72 2.76 10.75
CA VAL A 118 -1.62 2.63 12.22
C VAL A 118 -2.96 2.83 12.92
N GLU A 119 -3.76 3.82 12.51
CA GLU A 119 -5.11 4.05 13.05
C GLU A 119 -6.01 2.83 12.82
N VAL A 120 -6.01 2.28 11.61
CA VAL A 120 -6.81 1.09 11.25
C VAL A 120 -6.39 -0.12 12.08
N CYS A 121 -5.08 -0.38 12.19
CA CYS A 121 -4.53 -1.48 12.97
C CYS A 121 -4.92 -1.40 14.46
N LYS A 122 -4.84 -0.20 15.05
CA LYS A 122 -5.28 0.03 16.44
C LYS A 122 -6.76 -0.29 16.64
N ASN A 123 -7.61 0.10 15.70
CA ASN A 123 -9.04 -0.20 15.77
C ASN A 123 -9.35 -1.69 15.61
N GLN A 124 -8.51 -2.42 14.86
CA GLN A 124 -8.60 -3.88 14.68
C GLN A 124 -7.90 -4.67 15.80
N LYS A 125 -7.24 -3.97 16.74
CA LYS A 125 -6.42 -4.56 17.82
C LYS A 125 -5.22 -5.35 17.32
N ASP A 126 -4.69 -4.98 16.17
CA ASP A 126 -3.41 -5.51 15.70
C ASP A 126 -2.29 -5.05 16.62
N ILE A 127 -1.36 -5.96 16.90
CA ILE A 127 -0.23 -5.75 17.81
C ILE A 127 1.02 -5.25 17.08
N ALA A 128 1.09 -5.45 15.76
CA ALA A 128 2.21 -5.04 14.93
C ALA A 128 1.79 -4.79 13.47
N ILE A 129 2.61 -3.99 12.77
CA ILE A 129 2.57 -3.84 11.32
C ILE A 129 3.90 -4.33 10.78
N ARG A 130 3.86 -5.29 9.85
CA ARG A 130 5.01 -5.71 9.04
C ARG A 130 4.93 -5.08 7.65
N LEU A 131 6.09 -4.87 7.04
CA LEU A 131 6.23 -4.51 5.65
C LEU A 131 7.59 -4.98 5.16
N ASP A 132 7.73 -5.08 3.85
CA ASP A 132 8.98 -5.40 3.19
C ASP A 132 9.24 -4.44 2.02
N THR A 133 10.48 -4.46 1.56
CA THR A 133 10.89 -3.84 0.31
C THR A 133 11.94 -4.72 -0.33
N LEU A 134 12.01 -4.67 -1.65
CA LEU A 134 13.15 -5.23 -2.36
C LEU A 134 14.38 -4.34 -2.15
N PRO A 135 15.59 -4.94 -2.01
CA PRO A 135 16.84 -4.20 -1.85
C PRO A 135 17.23 -3.41 -3.09
#